data_AF-A0A5C3NNW8-F1
#
_entry.id   AF-A0A5C3NNW8-F1
#
_cell.length_a   1.000
_cell.length_b   1.000
_cell.length_c   1.000
_cell.angle_alpha   90.00
_cell.angle_beta   90.00
_cell.angle_gamma   90.00
#
_symmetry.space_group_name_H-M   'P 1'
#
loop_
_entity.id
_entity.type
_entity.pdbx_description
1 polymer ?
#
loop_
_entity_poly.entity_id
_entity_poly.type
_entity_poly.pdbx_seq_one_letter_code
_entity_poly.pdbx_strand_id
1 'polypeptide(L)'
;MSTFYSRLTLLFIRFFTWDRALDSDGNGPDEQPSEDNLNQVLDVTGLEPSEIARRNTIYIELRSKLQRWFRYHGTKALKSKRPPRRMQTLQFYSKLYYETRIKSTVDAEWPKVVAQAGSKGTPAPKRLKHQNAVIARKFAAETPEFQAALKAQRDAEFDEELAAWKASSLDAMDGPKTAEEFAQALEEASTWIHPLAESLHKRLGLNVSILLTGPMGSSGGRIDVKG
;
A
#
# COMPACT_ATOMS: atom_id res chain seq x y z
N MET A 1 16.17 16.52 9.29
CA MET A 1 14.91 16.54 8.50
C MET A 1 14.99 15.50 7.39
N SER A 2 13.89 14.86 6.99
CA SER A 2 13.91 13.85 5.91
C SER A 2 14.21 14.50 4.56
N THR A 3 15.28 14.05 3.90
CA THR A 3 15.76 14.50 2.58
C THR A 3 14.80 14.13 1.45
N PHE A 4 14.08 13.01 1.60
CA PHE A 4 13.09 12.52 0.66
C PHE A 4 11.98 13.54 0.36
N TYR A 5 11.31 14.06 1.41
CA TYR A 5 10.22 15.02 1.21
C TYR A 5 10.73 16.37 0.69
N SER A 6 11.95 16.77 1.06
CA SER A 6 12.56 17.98 0.50
C SER A 6 12.77 17.82 -1.00
N ARG A 7 13.39 16.72 -1.44
CA ARG A 7 13.62 16.42 -2.87
C ARG A 7 12.32 16.38 -3.67
N LEU A 8 11.29 15.69 -3.19
CA LEU A 8 9.98 15.66 -3.85
C LEU A 8 9.34 17.04 -3.95
N THR A 9 9.46 17.86 -2.91
CA THR A 9 8.90 19.23 -2.92
C THR A 9 9.61 20.07 -3.97
N LEU A 10 10.93 19.97 -4.09
CA LEU A 10 11.70 20.69 -5.10
C LEU A 10 11.37 20.23 -6.53
N LEU A 11 11.20 18.93 -6.75
CA LEU A 11 10.76 18.39 -8.05
C LEU A 11 9.37 18.92 -8.43
N PHE A 12 8.45 18.94 -7.46
CA PHE A 12 7.10 19.44 -7.66
C PHE A 12 7.10 20.94 -8.00
N ILE A 13 7.90 21.75 -7.30
CA ILE A 13 8.07 23.17 -7.60
C ILE A 13 8.74 23.37 -8.96
N ARG A 14 9.73 22.56 -9.32
CA ARG A 14 10.36 22.64 -10.65
C ARG A 14 9.37 22.37 -11.77
N PHE A 15 8.48 21.41 -11.56
CA PHE A 15 7.49 21.01 -12.56
C PHE A 15 6.34 22.01 -12.68
N PHE A 16 5.80 22.51 -11.56
CA PHE A 16 4.63 23.40 -11.57
C PHE A 16 4.96 24.89 -11.41
N THR A 17 6.22 25.25 -11.17
CA THR A 17 6.68 26.60 -10.76
C THR A 17 6.14 27.03 -9.40
N TRP A 18 6.74 28.07 -8.79
CA TRP A 18 6.30 28.60 -7.50
C TRP A 18 4.86 29.11 -7.51
N ASP A 19 4.35 29.56 -8.66
CA ASP A 19 3.03 30.20 -8.74
C ASP A 19 1.89 29.19 -8.87
N ARG A 20 2.15 27.98 -9.41
CA ARG A 20 1.14 26.91 -9.55
C ARG A 20 1.39 25.70 -8.67
N ALA A 21 2.43 25.74 -7.82
CA ALA A 21 2.80 24.65 -6.93
C ALA A 21 1.68 24.21 -5.97
N LEU A 22 0.67 25.06 -5.72
CA LEU A 22 -0.47 24.77 -4.86
C LEU A 22 -1.80 24.61 -5.61
N ASP A 23 -1.81 24.75 -6.94
CA ASP A 23 -3.02 24.61 -7.76
C ASP A 23 -3.40 23.13 -7.90
N SER A 24 -4.65 22.80 -7.59
CA SER A 24 -5.16 21.42 -7.71
C SER A 24 -5.36 20.97 -9.15
N ASP A 25 -5.54 21.92 -10.06
CA ASP A 25 -5.97 21.70 -11.44
C ASP A 25 -4.84 21.99 -12.46
N GLY A 26 -3.62 22.26 -11.97
CA GLY A 26 -2.50 22.66 -12.80
C GLY A 26 -2.13 21.57 -13.80
N ASN A 27 -2.33 21.85 -15.09
CA ASN A 27 -1.63 21.11 -16.14
C ASN A 27 -0.14 21.43 -16.03
N GLY A 28 0.63 20.42 -15.64
CA GLY A 28 2.08 20.49 -15.67
C GLY A 28 2.60 20.40 -17.11
N PRO A 29 3.87 20.75 -17.34
CA PRO A 29 4.52 20.51 -18.62
C PRO A 29 4.51 19.02 -18.97
N ASP A 30 4.51 18.68 -20.25
CA ASP A 30 4.52 17.27 -20.72
C ASP A 30 5.84 16.55 -20.37
N GLU A 31 6.91 17.29 -20.12
CA GLU A 31 8.24 16.76 -19.84
C GLU A 31 8.48 16.56 -18.34
N GLN A 32 8.98 15.38 -17.97
CA GLN A 32 9.35 15.08 -16.58
C GLN A 32 10.47 16.01 -16.10
N PRO A 33 10.37 16.53 -14.86
CA PRO A 33 11.35 17.47 -14.35
C PRO A 33 12.68 16.73 -14.08
N SER A 34 13.79 17.24 -14.62
CA SER A 34 15.12 16.72 -14.30
C SER A 34 15.41 16.85 -12.80
N GLU A 35 16.10 15.86 -12.24
CA GLU A 35 16.58 15.87 -10.86
C GLU A 35 17.93 16.58 -10.69
N ASP A 36 18.58 16.96 -11.79
CA ASP A 36 19.88 17.59 -11.74
C ASP A 36 19.77 19.02 -11.22
N ASN A 37 20.65 19.39 -10.29
CA ASN A 37 20.73 20.74 -9.73
C ASN A 37 19.44 21.24 -9.04
N LEU A 38 18.67 20.36 -8.40
CA LEU A 38 17.43 20.75 -7.69
C LEU A 38 17.59 21.89 -6.69
N ASN A 39 18.78 22.08 -6.13
CA ASN A 39 19.06 23.17 -5.20
C ASN A 39 18.95 24.56 -5.86
N GLN A 40 19.06 24.66 -7.20
CA GLN A 40 18.84 25.92 -7.93
C GLN A 40 17.40 26.45 -7.78
N VAL A 41 16.43 25.57 -7.52
CA VAL A 41 15.04 25.97 -7.25
C VAL A 41 14.95 26.82 -5.97
N LEU A 42 15.88 26.63 -5.04
CA LEU A 42 15.98 27.38 -3.78
C LEU A 42 16.89 28.61 -3.90
N ASP A 43 17.41 28.93 -5.09
CA ASP A 43 18.20 30.14 -5.26
C ASP A 43 17.31 31.38 -5.05
N VAL A 44 17.76 32.22 -4.12
CA VAL A 44 17.10 33.47 -3.73
C VAL A 44 17.93 34.70 -4.10
N THR A 45 19.03 34.50 -4.85
CA THR A 45 19.92 35.58 -5.25
C THR A 45 19.16 36.61 -6.09
N GLY A 46 19.13 37.87 -5.63
CA GLY A 46 18.45 38.97 -6.32
C GLY A 46 16.95 39.06 -6.12
N LEU A 47 16.35 38.26 -5.21
CA LEU A 47 14.94 38.37 -4.88
C LEU A 47 14.67 39.35 -3.74
N GLU A 48 13.52 40.01 -3.82
CA GLU A 48 13.01 40.85 -2.75
C GLU A 48 12.68 40.02 -1.49
N PRO A 49 12.85 40.56 -0.27
CA PRO A 49 12.57 39.84 0.97
C PRO A 49 11.13 39.30 1.07
N SER A 50 10.16 40.01 0.49
CA SER A 50 8.75 39.59 0.44
C SER A 50 8.55 38.33 -0.40
N GLU A 51 9.24 38.21 -1.53
CA GLU A 51 9.19 37.03 -2.39
C GLU A 51 9.87 35.83 -1.75
N ILE A 52 11.00 36.05 -1.05
CA ILE A 52 11.67 35.00 -0.26
C ILE A 52 10.72 34.45 0.81
N ALA A 53 10.01 35.33 1.54
CA ALA A 53 9.03 34.93 2.53
C ALA A 53 7.87 34.14 1.89
N ARG A 54 7.35 34.58 0.73
CA ARG A 54 6.30 33.88 -0.02
C ARG A 54 6.74 32.47 -0.41
N ARG A 55 7.92 32.32 -1.03
CA ARG A 55 8.47 31.02 -1.45
C ARG A 55 8.68 30.09 -0.26
N ASN A 56 9.18 30.60 0.86
CA ASN A 56 9.32 29.80 2.08
C ASN A 56 7.98 29.26 2.60
N THR A 57 6.93 30.09 2.61
CA THR A 57 5.58 29.64 2.99
C THR A 57 5.07 28.55 2.05
N ILE A 58 5.17 28.77 0.73
CA ILE A 58 4.74 27.79 -0.28
C ILE A 58 5.49 26.46 -0.11
N TYR A 59 6.81 26.51 0.08
CA TYR A 59 7.64 25.33 0.28
C TYR A 59 7.21 24.52 1.52
N ILE A 60 6.99 25.19 2.65
CA ILE A 60 6.58 24.55 3.90
C ILE A 60 5.18 23.91 3.75
N GLU A 61 4.25 24.64 3.14
CA GLU A 61 2.88 24.16 2.94
C GLU A 61 2.84 22.95 1.99
N LEU A 62 3.49 23.06 0.83
CA LEU A 62 3.54 22.00 -0.17
C LEU A 62 4.20 20.74 0.40
N ARG A 63 5.34 20.90 1.07
CA ARG A 63 6.01 19.77 1.74
C ARG A 63 5.08 19.07 2.73
N SER A 64 4.34 19.84 3.51
CA SER A 64 3.39 19.31 4.50
C SER A 64 2.19 18.61 3.85
N LYS A 65 1.71 19.10 2.70
CA LYS A 65 0.68 18.45 1.88
C LYS A 65 1.20 17.13 1.28
N LEU A 66 2.36 17.15 0.62
CA LEU A 66 3.00 15.95 0.04
C LEU A 66 3.29 14.89 1.11
N GLN A 67 3.77 15.30 2.28
CA GLN A 67 4.02 14.37 3.38
C GLN A 67 2.74 13.72 3.89
N ARG A 68 1.65 14.50 4.06
CA ARG A 68 0.34 13.95 4.46
C ARG A 68 -0.22 13.01 3.38
N TRP A 69 -0.15 13.44 2.12
CA TRP A 69 -0.60 12.64 0.97
C TRP A 69 0.17 11.32 0.89
N PHE A 70 1.50 11.33 0.96
CA PHE A 70 2.31 10.12 0.89
C PHE A 70 2.09 9.20 2.09
N ARG A 71 1.96 9.75 3.30
CA ARG A 71 1.61 8.95 4.48
C ARG A 71 0.25 8.27 4.34
N TYR A 72 -0.72 8.94 3.73
CA TYR A 72 -2.07 8.38 3.57
C TYR A 72 -2.19 7.43 2.37
N HIS A 73 -1.62 7.78 1.22
CA HIS A 73 -1.72 7.04 -0.04
C HIS A 73 -0.50 6.16 -0.31
N GLY A 74 0.72 6.69 -0.16
CA GLY A 74 1.96 5.93 -0.33
C GLY A 74 2.05 4.74 0.63
N THR A 75 1.61 4.89 1.89
CA THR A 75 1.56 3.72 2.79
C THR A 75 0.48 2.71 2.42
N LYS A 76 -0.60 3.11 1.71
CA LYS A 76 -1.58 2.14 1.19
C LYS A 76 -0.98 1.34 0.03
N ALA A 77 -0.25 2.01 -0.86
CA ALA A 77 0.47 1.36 -1.96
C ALA A 77 1.58 0.41 -1.47
N LEU A 78 2.27 0.74 -0.38
CA LEU A 78 3.29 -0.13 0.23
C LEU A 78 2.70 -1.25 1.12
N LYS A 79 1.47 -1.10 1.60
CA LYS A 79 0.78 -2.14 2.38
C LYS A 79 0.14 -3.24 1.52
N SER A 80 0.16 -3.10 0.19
CA SER A 80 -0.56 -3.97 -0.74
C SER A 80 0.00 -5.38 -0.90
N LYS A 81 1.17 -5.70 -0.32
CA LYS A 81 1.78 -7.05 -0.39
C LYS A 81 1.71 -7.84 0.92
N ARG A 82 0.79 -7.53 1.82
CA ARG A 82 0.58 -8.38 3.01
C ARG A 82 -0.30 -9.57 2.63
N PRO A 83 -0.04 -10.77 3.18
CA PRO A 83 -0.93 -11.89 2.97
C PRO A 83 -2.34 -11.53 3.44
N PRO A 84 -3.38 -12.01 2.74
CA PRO A 84 -4.76 -11.81 3.15
C PRO A 84 -4.95 -12.33 4.58
N ARG A 85 -5.85 -11.69 5.33
CA ARG A 85 -6.18 -12.09 6.70
C ARG A 85 -7.52 -12.78 6.70
N ARG A 86 -7.59 -13.93 7.37
CA ARG A 86 -8.86 -14.65 7.56
C ARG A 86 -9.88 -13.76 8.25
N MET A 87 -11.03 -13.58 7.61
CA MET A 87 -12.14 -12.78 8.14
C MET A 87 -12.73 -13.45 9.39
N GLN A 88 -13.23 -12.67 10.35
CA GLN A 88 -13.96 -13.26 11.48
C GLN A 88 -15.33 -13.77 11.02
N THR A 89 -15.85 -14.86 11.62
CA THR A 89 -17.13 -15.44 11.19
C THR A 89 -18.29 -14.46 11.24
N LEU A 90 -18.38 -13.63 12.28
CA LEU A 90 -19.44 -12.60 12.38
C LEU A 90 -19.31 -11.52 11.31
N GLN A 91 -18.09 -11.14 10.95
CA GLN A 91 -17.85 -10.19 9.85
C GLN A 91 -18.24 -10.81 8.50
N PHE A 92 -17.92 -12.09 8.30
CA PHE A 92 -18.29 -12.84 7.11
C PHE A 92 -19.82 -13.02 6.99
N TYR A 93 -20.49 -13.36 8.08
CA TYR A 93 -21.96 -13.40 8.15
C TYR A 93 -22.57 -12.04 7.80
N SER A 94 -22.03 -10.95 8.35
CA SER A 94 -22.48 -9.61 8.01
C SER A 94 -22.22 -9.28 6.54
N LYS A 95 -21.06 -9.63 5.97
CA LYS A 95 -20.74 -9.41 4.54
C LYS A 95 -21.82 -10.00 3.63
N LEU A 96 -22.25 -11.24 3.90
CA LEU A 96 -23.20 -11.96 3.05
C LEU A 96 -24.67 -11.59 3.32
N TYR A 97 -25.05 -11.33 4.58
CA TYR A 97 -26.46 -11.25 4.98
C TYR A 97 -26.87 -9.90 5.58
N TYR A 98 -26.06 -8.85 5.45
CA TYR A 98 -26.39 -7.55 6.04
C TYR A 98 -27.72 -7.01 5.50
N GLU A 99 -27.83 -6.87 4.17
CA GLU A 99 -29.02 -6.29 3.54
C GLU A 99 -30.29 -7.13 3.79
N THR A 100 -30.17 -8.46 3.76
CA THR A 100 -31.33 -9.36 3.80
C THR A 100 -31.80 -9.71 5.21
N ARG A 101 -30.90 -9.88 6.19
CA ARG A 101 -31.24 -10.42 7.53
C ARG A 101 -31.02 -9.43 8.68
N ILE A 102 -30.07 -8.50 8.54
CA ILE A 102 -29.59 -7.67 9.66
C ILE A 102 -30.14 -6.25 9.59
N LYS A 103 -30.08 -5.60 8.42
CA LYS A 103 -30.34 -4.17 8.23
C LYS A 103 -31.71 -3.73 8.74
N SER A 104 -32.77 -4.45 8.37
CA SER A 104 -34.13 -4.14 8.83
C SER A 104 -34.27 -4.15 10.35
N THR A 105 -33.58 -5.07 11.03
CA THR A 105 -33.58 -5.14 12.51
C THR A 105 -32.78 -3.98 13.11
N VAL A 106 -31.61 -3.67 12.56
CA VAL A 106 -30.79 -2.54 13.02
C VAL A 106 -31.54 -1.22 12.85
N ASP A 107 -32.16 -0.99 11.70
CA ASP A 107 -32.87 0.25 11.41
C ASP A 107 -34.14 0.41 12.26
N ALA A 108 -34.82 -0.68 12.60
CA ALA A 108 -35.98 -0.66 13.49
C ALA A 108 -35.60 -0.49 14.98
N GLU A 109 -34.47 -1.05 15.42
CA GLU A 109 -34.01 -0.97 16.82
C GLU A 109 -33.25 0.33 17.11
N TRP A 110 -32.55 0.89 16.12
CA TRP A 110 -31.64 2.03 16.33
C TRP A 110 -32.32 3.28 16.90
N PRO A 111 -33.48 3.75 16.40
CA PRO A 111 -34.18 4.90 16.99
C PRO A 111 -34.57 4.67 18.45
N LYS A 112 -34.90 3.43 18.82
CA LYS A 112 -35.27 3.06 20.21
C LYS A 112 -34.07 3.15 21.13
N VAL A 113 -32.90 2.68 20.67
CA VAL A 113 -31.63 2.77 21.42
C VAL A 113 -31.22 4.22 21.62
N VAL A 114 -31.36 5.07 20.60
CA VAL A 114 -31.06 6.50 20.69
C VAL A 114 -32.03 7.20 21.66
N ALA A 115 -33.33 6.92 21.57
CA ALA A 115 -34.33 7.49 22.48
C ALA A 115 -34.07 7.08 23.94
N GLN A 116 -33.70 5.81 24.18
CA GLN A 116 -33.38 5.31 25.51
C GLN A 116 -32.11 5.93 26.10
N ALA A 117 -31.09 6.21 25.28
CA ALA A 117 -29.90 6.93 25.73
C ALA A 117 -30.25 8.38 26.11
N GLY A 118 -31.05 9.04 25.26
CA GLY A 118 -31.55 10.39 25.52
C GLY A 118 -32.36 10.49 26.83
N SER A 119 -33.27 9.55 27.09
CA SER A 119 -34.06 9.55 28.34
C SER A 119 -33.23 9.33 29.60
N LYS A 120 -32.06 8.68 29.47
CA LYS A 120 -31.12 8.44 30.58
C LYS A 120 -30.06 9.55 30.72
N GLY A 121 -30.08 10.55 29.84
CA GLY A 121 -29.04 11.60 29.79
C GLY A 121 -27.65 11.07 29.43
N THR A 122 -27.54 9.86 28.87
CA THR A 122 -26.27 9.29 28.44
C THR A 122 -26.01 9.58 26.96
N PRO A 123 -24.75 9.77 26.54
CA PRO A 123 -24.45 9.99 25.12
C PRO A 123 -24.89 8.78 24.30
N ALA A 124 -25.47 9.05 23.13
CA ALA A 124 -25.92 8.00 22.23
C ALA A 124 -24.76 7.02 21.93
N PRO A 125 -25.01 5.70 22.02
CA PRO A 125 -23.96 4.72 21.73
C PRO A 125 -23.49 4.85 20.28
N LYS A 126 -22.35 4.25 19.95
CA LYS A 126 -21.92 4.16 18.54
C LYS A 126 -22.81 3.15 17.81
N ARG A 127 -23.42 3.54 16.69
CA ARG A 127 -24.28 2.66 15.85
C ARG A 127 -23.62 1.33 15.52
N LEU A 128 -22.32 1.34 15.21
CA LEU A 128 -21.54 0.14 14.93
C LEU A 128 -21.54 -0.87 16.08
N LYS A 129 -21.52 -0.43 17.34
CA LYS A 129 -21.57 -1.33 18.50
C LYS A 129 -22.92 -2.04 18.60
N HIS A 130 -24.01 -1.30 18.37
CA HIS A 130 -25.35 -1.88 18.33
C HIS A 130 -25.52 -2.84 17.14
N GLN A 131 -25.05 -2.46 15.95
CA GLN A 131 -25.03 -3.33 14.78
C GLN A 131 -24.30 -4.64 15.05
N ASN A 132 -23.10 -4.59 15.63
CA ASN A 132 -22.34 -5.80 15.99
C ASN A 132 -23.09 -6.69 17.00
N ALA A 133 -23.82 -6.10 17.94
CA ALA A 133 -24.66 -6.86 18.87
C ALA A 133 -25.85 -7.54 18.16
N VAL A 134 -26.50 -6.84 17.22
CA VAL A 134 -27.59 -7.42 16.42
C VAL A 134 -27.06 -8.55 15.53
N ILE A 135 -25.90 -8.36 14.89
CA ILE A 135 -25.22 -9.38 14.09
C ILE A 135 -24.95 -10.63 14.94
N ALA A 136 -24.33 -10.46 16.11
CA ALA A 136 -24.02 -11.57 17.01
C ALA A 136 -25.28 -12.33 17.46
N ARG A 137 -26.35 -11.59 17.82
CA ARG A 137 -27.63 -12.19 18.21
C ARG A 137 -28.30 -12.95 17.06
N LYS A 138 -28.32 -12.38 15.85
CA LYS A 138 -28.89 -13.03 14.66
C LYS A 138 -28.11 -14.29 14.30
N PHE A 139 -26.78 -14.21 14.29
CA PHE A 139 -25.93 -15.37 14.01
C PHE A 139 -26.09 -16.48 15.06
N ALA A 140 -26.16 -16.14 16.35
CA ALA A 140 -26.37 -17.11 17.42
C ALA A 140 -27.74 -17.81 17.36
N ALA A 141 -28.74 -17.18 16.72
CA ALA A 141 -30.06 -17.76 16.49
C ALA A 141 -30.13 -18.66 15.24
N GLU A 142 -29.09 -18.67 14.40
CA GLU A 142 -29.00 -19.60 13.26
C GLU A 142 -28.73 -21.03 13.75
N THR A 143 -29.08 -22.02 12.93
CA THR A 143 -28.86 -23.43 13.29
C THR A 143 -27.37 -23.78 13.33
N PRO A 144 -26.96 -24.77 14.13
CA PRO A 144 -25.56 -25.22 14.19
C PRO A 144 -25.01 -25.64 12.82
N GLU A 145 -25.83 -26.27 11.98
CA GLU A 145 -25.47 -26.72 10.63
C GLU A 145 -25.17 -25.52 9.72
N PHE A 146 -26.00 -24.47 9.78
CA PHE A 146 -25.76 -23.24 9.04
C PHE A 146 -24.48 -22.56 9.51
N GLN A 147 -24.26 -22.47 10.83
CA GLN A 147 -23.03 -21.88 11.38
C GLN A 147 -21.77 -22.65 10.95
N ALA A 148 -21.85 -23.98 10.88
CA ALA A 148 -20.76 -24.83 10.41
C ALA A 148 -20.51 -24.63 8.91
N ALA A 149 -21.57 -24.66 8.09
CA ALA A 149 -21.47 -24.42 6.65
C ALA A 149 -20.89 -23.03 6.33
N LEU A 150 -21.29 -22.00 7.07
CA LEU A 150 -20.77 -20.64 6.89
C LEU A 150 -19.27 -20.55 7.25
N LYS A 151 -18.82 -21.25 8.31
CA LYS A 151 -17.40 -21.33 8.65
C LYS A 151 -16.60 -22.03 7.55
N ALA A 152 -17.13 -23.13 7.00
CA ALA A 152 -16.50 -23.82 5.88
C ALA A 152 -16.40 -22.94 4.62
N GLN A 153 -17.48 -22.22 4.27
CA GLN A 153 -17.47 -21.27 3.15
C GLN A 153 -16.46 -20.14 3.35
N ARG A 154 -16.40 -19.57 4.56
CA ARG A 154 -15.40 -18.54 4.92
C ARG A 154 -13.98 -19.05 4.77
N ASP A 155 -13.72 -20.28 5.22
CA ASP A 155 -12.38 -20.88 5.15
C ASP A 155 -12.00 -21.17 3.69
N ALA A 156 -12.94 -21.64 2.87
CA ALA A 156 -12.73 -21.82 1.43
C ALA A 156 -12.44 -20.49 0.70
N GLU A 157 -13.20 -19.41 0.94
CA GLU A 157 -12.92 -18.08 0.37
C GLU A 157 -11.54 -17.57 0.80
N PHE A 158 -11.15 -17.78 2.05
CA PHE A 158 -9.82 -17.40 2.54
C PHE A 158 -8.70 -18.19 1.86
N ASP A 159 -8.86 -19.49 1.69
CA ASP A 159 -7.86 -20.34 1.06
C ASP A 159 -7.70 -20.00 -0.44
N GLU A 160 -8.79 -19.67 -1.13
CA GLU A 160 -8.77 -19.15 -2.50
C GLU A 160 -8.04 -17.80 -2.59
N GLU A 161 -8.40 -16.82 -1.74
CA GLU A 161 -7.73 -15.52 -1.69
C GLU A 161 -6.23 -15.67 -1.37
N LEU A 162 -5.87 -16.58 -0.47
CA LEU A 162 -4.49 -16.86 -0.11
C LEU A 162 -3.72 -17.52 -1.25
N ALA A 163 -4.35 -18.45 -1.99
CA ALA A 163 -3.76 -19.07 -3.17
C ALA A 163 -3.53 -18.04 -4.30
N ALA A 164 -4.52 -17.18 -4.56
CA ALA A 164 -4.40 -16.09 -5.53
C ALA A 164 -3.32 -15.09 -5.12
N TRP A 165 -3.25 -14.74 -3.82
CA TRP A 165 -2.18 -13.90 -3.29
C TRP A 165 -0.81 -14.55 -3.50
N LYS A 166 -0.64 -15.83 -3.16
CA LYS A 166 0.62 -16.56 -3.39
C LYS A 166 1.02 -16.59 -4.87
N ALA A 167 0.06 -16.81 -5.77
CA ALA A 167 0.31 -16.84 -7.22
C ALA A 167 0.68 -15.47 -7.79
N SER A 168 0.01 -14.40 -7.34
CA SER A 168 0.28 -13.02 -7.76
C SER A 168 1.52 -12.40 -7.12
N SER A 169 1.96 -12.95 -5.99
CA SER A 169 3.10 -12.48 -5.22
C SER A 169 4.43 -12.98 -5.78
N LEU A 170 4.58 -13.11 -7.10
CA LEU A 170 5.86 -13.42 -7.75
C LEU A 170 6.99 -12.45 -7.35
N ASP A 171 6.66 -11.22 -6.95
CA ASP A 171 7.61 -10.25 -6.37
C ASP A 171 7.89 -10.41 -4.86
N ALA A 172 7.08 -11.20 -4.16
CA ALA A 172 7.26 -11.54 -2.75
C ALA A 172 7.24 -13.05 -2.56
N MET A 173 7.77 -13.80 -3.53
CA MET A 173 8.47 -15.03 -3.17
C MET A 173 9.42 -14.59 -2.07
N ASP A 174 9.23 -15.14 -0.88
CA ASP A 174 10.33 -15.24 0.07
C ASP A 174 11.54 -15.62 -0.76
N GLY A 175 12.47 -14.68 -0.93
CA GLY A 175 13.70 -14.98 -1.66
C GLY A 175 14.29 -16.24 -1.06
N PRO A 176 15.05 -17.02 -1.84
CA PRO A 176 15.66 -18.25 -1.37
C PRO A 176 16.16 -18.08 0.07
N LYS A 177 15.69 -18.95 0.97
CA LYS A 177 15.97 -18.90 2.42
C LYS A 177 17.09 -19.84 2.81
N THR A 178 17.29 -20.90 2.03
CA THR A 178 18.39 -21.86 2.23
C THR A 178 19.45 -21.71 1.15
N ALA A 179 20.67 -22.19 1.43
CA ALA A 179 21.78 -22.11 0.46
C ALA A 179 21.48 -22.93 -0.81
N GLU A 180 20.72 -24.01 -0.68
CA GLU A 180 20.26 -24.84 -1.79
C GLU A 180 19.25 -24.09 -2.67
N GLU A 181 18.29 -23.40 -2.04
CA GLU A 181 17.33 -22.56 -2.76
C GLU A 181 18.04 -21.41 -3.51
N PHE A 182 19.08 -20.82 -2.92
CA PHE A 182 19.90 -19.80 -3.60
C PHE A 182 20.64 -20.37 -4.81
N ALA A 183 21.22 -21.56 -4.67
CA ALA A 183 21.91 -22.22 -5.77
C ALA A 183 20.96 -22.54 -6.93
N GLN A 184 19.76 -23.05 -6.63
CA GLN A 184 18.72 -23.31 -7.62
C GLN A 184 18.25 -22.02 -8.30
N ALA A 185 17.97 -20.97 -7.52
CA ALA A 185 17.57 -19.68 -8.08
C ALA A 185 18.65 -19.07 -8.98
N LEU A 186 19.94 -19.23 -8.64
CA LEU A 186 21.07 -18.80 -9.48
C LEU A 186 21.19 -19.63 -10.77
N GLU A 187 20.88 -20.92 -10.72
CA GLU A 187 20.85 -21.78 -11.89
C GLU A 187 19.69 -21.40 -12.84
N GLU A 188 18.49 -21.23 -12.30
CA GLU A 188 17.34 -20.72 -13.05
C GLU A 188 17.63 -19.33 -13.65
N ALA A 189 18.28 -18.44 -12.89
CA ALA A 189 18.65 -17.11 -13.36
C ALA A 189 19.59 -17.14 -14.58
N SER A 190 20.51 -18.11 -14.61
CA SER A 190 21.47 -18.26 -15.72
C SER A 190 20.79 -18.49 -17.08
N THR A 191 19.57 -19.05 -17.08
CA THR A 191 18.81 -19.32 -18.30
C THR A 191 18.31 -18.06 -19.01
N TRP A 192 18.07 -16.96 -18.29
CA TRP A 192 17.53 -15.73 -18.86
C TRP A 192 18.49 -14.53 -18.81
N ILE A 193 19.51 -14.57 -17.94
CA ILE A 193 20.51 -13.50 -17.81
C ILE A 193 21.27 -13.26 -19.12
N HIS A 194 21.67 -14.33 -19.80
CA HIS A 194 22.41 -14.20 -21.06
C HIS A 194 21.56 -13.59 -22.19
N PRO A 195 20.33 -14.08 -22.47
CA PRO A 195 19.41 -13.42 -23.40
C PRO A 195 19.14 -11.94 -23.08
N LEU A 196 19.03 -11.59 -21.80
CA LEU A 196 18.85 -10.20 -21.37
C LEU A 196 20.07 -9.35 -21.70
N ALA A 197 21.27 -9.80 -21.36
CA ALA A 197 22.52 -9.10 -21.65
C ALA A 197 22.70 -8.88 -23.16
N GLU A 198 22.43 -9.91 -23.97
CA GLU A 198 22.45 -9.78 -25.42
C GLU A 198 21.44 -8.75 -25.93
N SER A 199 20.21 -8.75 -25.41
CA SER A 199 19.16 -7.83 -25.84
C SER A 199 19.53 -6.37 -25.56
N LEU A 200 20.09 -6.10 -24.36
CA LEU A 200 20.58 -4.78 -23.98
C LEU A 200 21.74 -4.33 -24.87
N HIS A 201 22.69 -5.23 -25.14
CA HIS A 201 23.79 -4.95 -26.06
C HIS A 201 23.29 -4.60 -27.47
N LYS A 202 22.43 -5.46 -28.05
CA LYS A 202 21.94 -5.31 -29.43
C LYS A 202 21.05 -4.08 -29.63
N ARG A 203 20.18 -3.76 -28.66
CA ARG A 203 19.20 -2.67 -28.80
C ARG A 203 19.74 -1.31 -28.39
N LEU A 204 20.64 -1.28 -27.41
CA LEU A 204 21.10 -0.03 -26.79
C LEU A 204 22.60 0.23 -27.01
N GLY A 205 23.33 -0.71 -27.61
CA GLY A 205 24.78 -0.58 -27.82
C GLY A 205 25.59 -0.65 -26.53
N LEU A 206 25.03 -1.21 -25.45
CA LEU A 206 25.67 -1.25 -24.13
C LEU A 206 26.69 -2.40 -24.03
N ASN A 207 27.80 -2.15 -23.33
CA ASN A 207 28.64 -3.22 -22.81
C ASN A 207 28.05 -3.67 -21.47
N VAL A 208 27.56 -4.90 -21.40
CA VAL A 208 26.86 -5.43 -20.23
C VAL A 208 27.74 -6.44 -19.51
N SER A 209 27.97 -6.22 -18.22
CA SER A 209 28.59 -7.18 -17.30
C SER A 209 27.64 -7.39 -16.13
N ILE A 210 27.26 -8.64 -15.86
CA ILE A 210 26.33 -9.00 -14.77
C ILE A 210 27.13 -9.83 -13.77
N LEU A 211 27.34 -9.26 -12.59
CA LEU A 211 28.01 -9.93 -11.47
C LEU A 211 26.95 -10.42 -10.48
N LEU A 212 26.86 -11.73 -10.29
CA LEU A 212 25.99 -12.34 -9.29
C LEU A 212 26.83 -12.79 -8.09
N THR A 213 26.50 -12.26 -6.91
CA THR A 213 27.12 -12.65 -5.64
C THR A 213 26.07 -13.20 -4.70
N GLY A 214 26.30 -14.36 -4.09
CA GLY A 214 25.34 -14.95 -3.18
C GLY A 214 25.86 -16.19 -2.45
N PRO A 215 25.06 -16.75 -1.53
CA PRO A 215 25.39 -18.01 -0.87
C PRO A 215 25.50 -19.14 -1.88
N MET A 216 26.62 -19.85 -1.90
CA MET A 216 26.80 -21.03 -2.75
C MET A 216 26.50 -22.30 -1.96
N GLY A 217 25.52 -23.09 -2.43
CA GLY A 217 25.18 -24.38 -1.82
C GLY A 217 26.37 -25.34 -1.73
N SER A 218 27.23 -25.37 -2.77
CA SER A 218 28.46 -26.17 -2.80
C SER A 218 29.49 -25.80 -1.73
N SER A 219 29.43 -24.57 -1.19
CA SER A 219 30.39 -24.03 -0.21
C SER A 219 29.76 -23.86 1.17
N GLY A 220 28.69 -24.59 1.47
CA GLY A 220 28.00 -24.52 2.77
C GLY A 220 27.38 -23.16 3.07
N GLY A 221 26.96 -22.42 2.04
CA GLY A 221 26.36 -21.09 2.19
C GLY A 221 27.36 -19.93 2.29
N ARG A 222 28.66 -20.17 2.04
CA ARG A 222 29.63 -19.07 1.93
C ARG A 222 29.28 -18.18 0.73
N ILE A 223 29.44 -16.87 0.89
CA ILE A 223 29.26 -15.91 -0.20
C ILE A 223 30.42 -16.09 -1.18
N ASP A 224 30.10 -16.33 -2.45
CA ASP A 224 31.07 -16.43 -3.53
C ASP A 224 30.52 -15.79 -4.82
N VAL A 225 31.36 -15.71 -5.84
CA VAL A 225 31.01 -15.21 -7.17
C VAL A 225 30.73 -16.38 -8.10
N LYS A 226 29.58 -16.37 -8.77
CA LYS A 226 29.31 -17.28 -9.88
C LYS A 226 29.77 -16.60 -11.18
N GLY A 227 30.88 -17.10 -11.73
CA GLY A 227 31.42 -16.69 -13.03
C GLY A 227 30.73 -17.36 -14.20
#